data_AF-A0A2T0BN96-F1
#
_entry.id   AF-A0A2T0BN96-F1
#
_cell.length_a   1.000
_cell.length_b   1.000
_cell.length_c   1.000
_cell.angle_alpha   90.00
_cell.angle_beta   90.00
_cell.angle_gamma   90.00
#
_symmetry.space_group_name_H-M   'P 1'
#
loop_
_entity.id
_entity.type
_entity.pdbx_description
1 polymer ?
#
loop_
_entity_poly.entity_id
_entity_poly.type
_entity_poly.pdbx_seq_one_letter_code
_entity_poly.pdbx_strand_id
1 'polypeptide(L)'
;MTYEYEKGAQAALSLAKENNVTIAILKQNSPSCGSLYIYNGTFKGTKKLGEGKTAELLRENGIKVFGEDQLDEAEEEIQKIDSAS
;
A
#
# COMPACT_ATOMS: atom_id res chain seq x y z
N MET A 1 -17.74 -7.06 9.13
CA MET A 1 -16.45 -7.05 8.40
C MET A 1 -15.62 -8.20 8.96
N THR A 2 -15.22 -9.15 8.12
CA THR A 2 -14.83 -10.52 8.50
C THR A 2 -13.42 -10.62 9.10
N TYR A 3 -13.28 -11.31 10.24
CA TYR A 3 -12.05 -11.54 11.03
C TYR A 3 -10.82 -11.95 10.19
N GLU A 4 -11.02 -12.76 9.14
CA GLU A 4 -9.93 -13.25 8.28
C GLU A 4 -9.17 -12.13 7.54
N TYR A 5 -9.85 -11.02 7.23
CA TYR A 5 -9.23 -9.89 6.53
C TYR A 5 -8.29 -9.10 7.45
N GLU A 6 -8.65 -8.95 8.73
CA GLU A 6 -7.81 -8.30 9.73
C GLU A 6 -6.58 -9.16 10.05
N LYS A 7 -6.77 -10.48 10.15
CA LYS A 7 -5.68 -11.42 10.37
C LYS A 7 -4.66 -11.39 9.22
N GLY A 8 -5.14 -11.35 7.97
CA GLY A 8 -4.28 -11.22 6.79
C GLY A 8 -3.49 -9.90 6.77
N ALA A 9 -4.17 -8.78 7.06
CA ALA A 9 -3.53 -7.46 7.17
C ALA A 9 -2.45 -7.44 8.25
N GLN A 10 -2.74 -7.99 9.43
CA GLN A 10 -1.80 -8.03 10.54
C GLN A 10 -0.59 -8.92 10.24
N ALA A 11 -0.79 -10.05 9.56
CA ALA A 11 0.31 -10.92 9.14
C ALA A 11 1.23 -10.21 8.14
N ALA A 12 0.67 -9.49 7.17
CA ALA A 12 1.44 -8.69 6.22
C ALA A 12 2.24 -7.58 6.92
N LEU A 13 1.64 -6.90 7.90
CA LEU A 13 2.33 -5.89 8.69
C LEU A 13 3.48 -6.48 9.52
N SER A 14 3.26 -7.62 10.17
CA SER A 14 4.31 -8.29 10.96
C SER A 14 5.50 -8.65 10.07
N LEU A 15 5.26 -9.24 8.91
CA LEU A 15 6.31 -9.60 7.96
C LEU A 15 7.06 -8.36 7.45
N ALA A 16 6.34 -7.27 7.17
CA ALA A 16 6.94 -6.02 6.72
C ALA A 16 7.87 -5.42 7.78
N LYS A 17 7.43 -5.42 9.06
CA LYS A 17 8.25 -4.95 10.19
C LYS A 17 9.49 -5.81 10.41
N GLU A 18 9.34 -7.13 10.37
CA GLU A 18 10.46 -8.07 10.53
C GLU A 18 11.55 -7.88 9.46
N ASN A 19 11.17 -7.45 8.27
CA ASN A 19 12.09 -7.23 7.14
C ASN A 19 12.46 -5.75 6.94
N ASN A 20 12.07 -4.85 7.86
CA ASN A 20 12.29 -3.40 7.74
C ASN A 20 11.82 -2.82 6.40
N VAL A 21 10.69 -3.33 5.90
CA VAL A 21 10.10 -2.90 4.63
C VAL A 21 9.59 -1.47 4.78
N THR A 22 9.97 -0.60 3.84
CA THR A 22 9.53 0.80 3.76
C THR A 22 8.48 1.01 2.67
N ILE A 23 8.42 0.09 1.69
CA ILE A 23 7.53 0.15 0.52
C ILE A 23 6.87 -1.22 0.28
N ALA A 24 5.55 -1.23 0.06
CA ALA A 24 4.78 -2.42 -0.30
C ALA A 24 3.99 -2.18 -1.60
N ILE A 25 3.99 -3.18 -2.48
CA ILE A 25 3.19 -3.17 -3.73
C ILE A 25 2.05 -4.18 -3.57
N LEU A 26 0.81 -3.71 -3.73
CA LEU A 26 -0.40 -4.53 -3.59
C LEU A 26 -1.15 -4.64 -4.92
N LYS A 27 -1.73 -5.83 -5.18
CA LYS A 27 -2.57 -6.08 -6.36
C LYS A 27 -3.89 -5.31 -6.24
N GLN A 28 -4.23 -4.55 -7.28
CA GLN A 28 -5.51 -3.84 -7.38
C GLN A 28 -6.68 -4.83 -7.53
N ASN A 29 -7.91 -4.44 -7.14
CA ASN A 29 -9.18 -5.17 -7.38
C ASN A 29 -9.46 -6.47 -6.59
N SER A 30 -8.89 -6.66 -5.40
CA SER A 30 -9.33 -7.73 -4.49
C SER A 30 -10.15 -7.17 -3.31
N PRO A 31 -11.27 -7.78 -2.87
CA PRO A 31 -11.93 -7.35 -1.63
C PRO A 31 -11.05 -7.55 -0.38
N SER A 32 -9.94 -8.31 -0.50
CA SER A 32 -8.97 -8.57 0.57
C SER A 32 -7.65 -7.81 0.41
N CYS A 33 -7.15 -7.75 -0.82
CA CYS A 33 -5.86 -7.12 -1.15
C CYS A 33 -6.01 -5.80 -1.91
N GLY A 34 -7.23 -5.36 -2.17
CA GLY A 34 -7.51 -4.17 -2.97
C GLY A 34 -7.12 -2.93 -2.18
N SER A 35 -5.93 -2.42 -2.47
CA SER A 35 -5.70 -0.99 -2.41
C SER A 35 -6.76 -0.32 -3.29
N LEU A 36 -7.86 0.15 -2.71
CA LEU A 36 -8.94 0.79 -3.47
C LEU A 36 -8.49 2.22 -3.86
N TYR A 37 -7.50 2.31 -4.75
CA TYR A 37 -7.38 3.45 -5.64
C TYR A 37 -8.09 3.10 -6.93
N ILE A 38 -9.38 3.42 -7.00
CA ILE A 38 -10.02 3.60 -8.29
C ILE A 38 -9.44 4.90 -8.85
N TYR A 39 -8.52 4.80 -9.82
CA TYR A 39 -8.15 5.93 -10.64
C TYR A 39 -9.39 6.40 -11.40
N ASN A 40 -9.94 7.56 -11.02
CA ASN A 40 -10.59 8.38 -12.05
C ASN A 40 -9.45 8.84 -12.96
N GLY A 41 -9.59 8.75 -14.28
CA GLY A 41 -8.50 9.02 -15.24
C GLY A 41 -8.08 10.50 -15.33
N THR A 42 -8.03 11.25 -14.22
CA THR A 42 -7.58 12.64 -14.21
C THR A 42 -6.39 12.82 -13.24
N PHE A 43 -5.28 13.26 -13.81
CA PHE A 43 -3.99 13.62 -13.18
C PHE A 43 -4.10 14.84 -12.22
N LYS A 44 -5.18 14.94 -11.42
CA LYS A 44 -5.44 16.08 -10.54
C LYS A 44 -5.86 15.63 -9.15
N GLY A 45 -4.87 15.18 -8.37
CA GLY A 45 -4.59 15.75 -7.05
C GLY A 45 -5.66 15.70 -5.95
N THR A 46 -6.61 14.77 -5.92
CA THR A 46 -7.42 14.56 -4.70
C THR A 46 -7.88 13.11 -4.57
N LYS A 47 -7.10 12.29 -3.85
CA LYS A 47 -7.39 10.88 -3.53
C LYS A 47 -8.18 10.83 -2.21
N LYS A 48 -9.38 10.23 -2.18
CA LYS A 48 -10.13 9.99 -0.92
C LYS A 48 -10.71 8.56 -0.91
N LEU A 49 -10.54 7.91 0.24
CA LEU A 49 -10.37 6.48 0.49
C LEU A 49 -11.51 5.55 0.03
N GLY A 50 -11.12 4.43 -0.59
CA GLY A 50 -11.35 3.13 0.02
C GLY A 50 -9.97 2.48 0.17
N GLU A 51 -9.64 1.89 1.31
CA GLU A 51 -8.42 1.11 1.44
C GLU A 51 -8.84 -0.30 1.83
N GLY A 52 -8.34 -1.31 1.14
CA GLY A 52 -8.38 -2.65 1.70
C GLY A 52 -7.66 -2.60 3.05
N LYS A 53 -8.20 -3.28 4.07
CA LYS A 53 -7.70 -3.21 5.46
C LYS A 53 -6.17 -3.36 5.58
N THR A 54 -5.56 -4.12 4.68
CA THR A 54 -4.10 -4.28 4.59
C THR A 54 -3.38 -2.99 4.18
N ALA A 55 -3.87 -2.27 3.16
CA ALA A 55 -3.25 -1.03 2.69
C ALA A 55 -3.31 0.07 3.76
N GLU A 56 -4.46 0.19 4.43
CA GLU A 56 -4.66 1.14 5.53
C GLU A 56 -3.71 0.85 6.69
N LEU A 57 -3.72 -0.38 7.18
CA LEU A 57 -2.87 -0.80 8.29
C LEU A 57 -1.37 -0.60 8.00
N LEU A 58 -0.91 -0.91 6.78
CA LEU A 58 0.48 -0.70 6.39
C LEU A 58 0.84 0.80 6.37
N ARG A 59 -0.02 1.66 5.81
CA ARG A 59 0.19 3.12 5.78
C ARG A 59 0.24 3.75 7.16
N GLU A 60 -0.69 3.36 8.04
CA GLU A 60 -0.70 3.81 9.44
C GLU A 60 0.59 3.44 10.19
N ASN A 61 1.27 2.39 9.77
CA ASN A 61 2.54 1.94 10.34
C ASN A 61 3.78 2.47 9.59
N GLY A 62 3.62 3.49 8.74
CA GLY A 62 4.73 4.18 8.08
C GLY A 62 5.25 3.48 6.81
N ILE A 63 4.55 2.46 6.31
CA ILE A 63 4.91 1.77 5.08
C ILE A 63 4.19 2.43 3.91
N LYS A 64 4.93 2.86 2.89
CA LYS A 64 4.35 3.42 1.67
C LYS A 64 3.76 2.29 0.84
N VAL A 65 2.50 2.43 0.44
CA VAL A 65 1.78 1.39 -0.32
C VAL A 65 1.46 1.90 -1.72
N PHE A 66 1.76 1.11 -2.74
CA PHE A 66 1.51 1.38 -4.15
C PHE A 66 0.66 0.25 -4.76
N GLY A 67 -0.14 0.58 -5.77
CA GLY A 67 -0.74 -0.42 -6.65
C GLY A 67 0.27 -0.95 -7.68
N GLU A 68 -0.05 -2.08 -8.32
CA GLU A 68 0.75 -2.61 -9.44
C GLU A 68 0.76 -1.68 -10.68
N ASP A 69 -0.16 -0.72 -10.73
CA ASP A 69 -0.27 0.33 -11.74
C ASP A 69 0.58 1.57 -11.43
N GLN A 70 1.26 1.56 -10.27
CA GLN A 70 2.05 2.66 -9.75
C GLN A 70 3.53 2.29 -9.55
N LEU A 71 4.06 1.44 -10.44
CA LEU A 71 5.45 0.98 -10.34
C LEU A 71 6.45 2.13 -10.53
N ASP A 72 6.14 3.07 -11.44
CA ASP A 72 6.98 4.23 -11.68
C ASP A 72 7.08 5.11 -10.42
N GLU A 73 5.96 5.38 -9.75
CA GLU A 73 5.98 6.12 -8.48
C GLU A 73 6.67 5.35 -7.36
N ALA A 74 6.55 4.02 -7.33
CA ALA A 74 7.27 3.20 -6.36
C ALA A 74 8.78 3.27 -6.59
N GLU A 75 9.24 3.24 -7.85
CA GLU A 75 10.65 3.38 -8.22
C GLU A 75 11.19 4.76 -7.83
N GLU A 76 10.47 5.84 -8.14
CA GLU A 76 10.85 7.19 -7.71
C GLU A 76 11.01 7.29 -6.19
N GLU A 77 10.16 6.62 -5.44
CA GLU A 77 10.20 6.63 -3.97
C GLU A 77 11.34 5.79 -3.41
N ILE A 78 11.69 4.67 -4.04
CA ILE A 78 12.91 3.91 -3.72
C ILE A 78 14.14 4.79 -3.91
N GLN A 79 14.25 5.48 -5.06
CA GLN A 79 15.39 6.36 -5.35
C GLN A 79 15.52 7.49 -4.31
N LYS A 80 14.39 8.06 -3.85
CA LYS A 80 14.40 9.08 -2.79
C LYS A 80 14.93 8.51 -1.46
N ILE A 81 14.52 7.30 -1.09
CA ILE A 81 14.97 6.64 0.15
C ILE A 81 16.49 6.36 0.09
N ASP A 82 16.98 5.84 -1.02
CA ASP A 82 18.41 5.55 -1.22
C ASP A 82 19.26 6.82 -1.21
N SER A 83 18.76 7.92 -1.80
CA SER A 83 19.46 9.20 -1.81
C SER A 83 19.51 9.91 -0.45
N ALA A 84 18.68 9.48 0.51
CA ALA A 84 18.56 10.08 1.83
C ALA A 84 19.32 9.31 2.94
N SER A 85 19.99 8.21 2.58
CA SER A 85 20.84 7.38 3.47
C SER A 85 22.32 7.56 3.16
#